data_AF-A0A7J7MDK4-F1
#
_entry.id   AF-A0A7J7MDK4-F1
#
_cell.length_a   1.000
_cell.length_b   1.000
_cell.length_c   1.000
_cell.angle_alpha   90.00
_cell.angle_beta   90.00
_cell.angle_gamma   90.00
#
_symmetry.space_group_name_H-M   'P 1'
#
loop_
_entity.id
_entity.type
_entity.pdbx_description
1 polymer ?
#
loop_
_entity_poly.entity_id
_entity_poly.type
_entity_poly.pdbx_seq_one_letter_code
_entity_poly.pdbx_strand_id
1 'polypeptide(L)'
;MHRSIFLLKGYTFEKKQSLFKNFISEVYESRLKAKKSGDDAMSYGYKILMNSLYGRFRINPESTITEICKRKRYGELIQREKIIMGDKLSDDYYIVSYIGMQDLLKILTGNLQRTLLFK
;
A
#
# COMPACT_ATOMS: atom_id res chain seq x y z
N MET A 1 17.27 36.66 -22.92
CA MET A 1 17.10 36.21 -21.52
C MET A 1 17.43 34.72 -21.45
N HIS A 2 18.60 34.34 -20.95
CA HIS A 2 19.05 32.93 -20.89
C HIS A 2 18.67 32.34 -19.52
N ARG A 3 17.91 31.24 -19.50
CA ARG A 3 17.64 30.49 -18.26
C ARG A 3 18.67 29.38 -18.11
N SER A 4 19.54 29.50 -17.10
CA SER A 4 20.43 28.41 -16.70
C SER A 4 19.66 27.41 -15.84
N ILE A 5 19.83 26.12 -16.12
CA ILE A 5 19.24 25.02 -15.35
C ILE A 5 20.33 24.41 -14.46
N PHE A 6 20.05 24.30 -13.16
CA PHE A 6 20.94 23.66 -12.19
C PHE A 6 20.25 22.44 -11.58
N LEU A 7 20.84 21.26 -11.76
CA LEU A 7 20.35 20.03 -11.12
C LEU A 7 20.81 20.01 -9.66
N LEU A 8 19.86 20.04 -8.71
CA LEU A 8 20.19 20.05 -7.28
C LEU A 8 20.48 18.65 -6.74
N LYS A 9 19.58 17.69 -7.02
CA LYS A 9 19.69 16.28 -6.62
C LYS A 9 18.86 15.41 -7.57
N GLY A 10 19.19 14.13 -7.66
CA GLY A 10 18.44 13.14 -8.43
C GLY A 10 18.72 11.74 -7.92
N TYR A 11 17.91 10.79 -8.39
CA TYR A 11 18.10 9.36 -8.14
C TYR A 11 18.45 8.67 -9.44
N THR A 12 19.41 7.76 -9.39
CA THR A 12 19.71 6.84 -10.48
C THR A 12 19.25 5.44 -10.08
N PHE A 13 18.72 4.70 -11.06
CA PHE A 13 18.28 3.33 -10.86
C PHE A 13 18.83 2.48 -12.00
N GLU A 14 19.39 1.32 -11.66
CA GLU A 14 19.78 0.34 -12.65
C GLU A 14 18.54 -0.19 -13.37
N LYS A 15 18.60 -0.26 -14.70
CA LYS A 15 17.55 -0.90 -15.48
C LYS A 15 17.61 -2.41 -15.24
N LYS A 16 16.67 -2.91 -14.43
CA LYS A 16 16.51 -4.35 -14.19
C LYS A 16 15.37 -4.93 -15.02
N GLN A 17 15.44 -6.23 -15.28
CA GLN A 17 14.32 -6.95 -15.84
C GLN A 17 13.12 -6.90 -14.89
N SER A 18 11.92 -6.73 -15.43
CA SER A 18 10.69 -6.72 -14.61
C SER A 18 10.42 -8.11 -14.03
N LEU A 19 10.29 -8.17 -12.70
CA LEU A 19 9.88 -9.36 -11.97
C LEU A 19 8.42 -9.76 -12.29
N PHE A 20 7.61 -8.82 -12.77
CA PHE A 20 6.18 -9.01 -13.03
C PHE A 20 5.87 -9.26 -14.50
N LYS A 21 6.88 -9.37 -15.38
CA LYS A 21 6.68 -9.49 -16.83
C LYS A 21 5.71 -10.62 -17.19
N ASN A 22 5.97 -11.83 -16.68
CA ASN A 22 5.17 -13.00 -17.03
C ASN A 22 3.74 -12.86 -16.49
N PHE A 23 3.60 -12.49 -15.22
CA PHE A 23 2.30 -12.26 -14.59
C PHE A 23 1.45 -11.23 -15.35
N ILE A 24 2.01 -10.06 -15.68
CA ILE A 24 1.29 -9.01 -16.41
C ILE A 24 0.89 -9.50 -17.81
N SER A 25 1.79 -10.20 -18.52
CA SER A 25 1.47 -10.76 -19.83
C SER A 25 0.30 -11.74 -19.75
N GLU A 26 0.31 -12.67 -18.80
CA GLU A 26 -0.76 -13.67 -18.62
C GLU A 26 -2.12 -13.02 -18.30
N VAL A 27 -2.14 -12.06 -17.39
CA VAL A 27 -3.37 -11.30 -17.03
C VAL A 27 -3.86 -10.48 -18.21
N TYR A 28 -2.95 -9.87 -18.97
CA TYR A 28 -3.29 -9.10 -20.17
C TYR A 28 -3.90 -9.99 -21.26
N GLU A 29 -3.32 -11.15 -21.54
CA GLU A 29 -3.87 -12.10 -22.50
C GLU A 29 -5.24 -12.62 -22.06
N SER A 30 -5.42 -12.91 -20.78
CA SER A 30 -6.71 -13.32 -20.21
C SER A 30 -7.76 -12.22 -20.39
N ARG A 31 -7.38 -10.96 -20.22
CA ARG A 31 -8.24 -9.81 -20.49
C ARG A 31 -8.61 -9.69 -21.97
N LEU A 32 -7.68 -9.92 -22.88
CA LEU A 32 -7.96 -9.89 -24.32
C LEU A 32 -8.97 -10.97 -24.70
N LYS A 33 -8.85 -12.18 -24.14
CA LYS A 33 -9.83 -13.26 -24.34
C LYS A 33 -11.21 -12.86 -23.83
N ALA A 34 -11.31 -12.33 -22.62
CA ALA A 34 -12.57 -11.85 -22.04
C ALA A 34 -13.23 -10.76 -22.91
N LYS A 35 -12.46 -9.81 -23.44
CA LYS A 35 -12.98 -8.82 -24.39
C LYS A 35 -13.54 -9.45 -25.66
N LYS A 36 -12.83 -10.42 -26.23
CA LYS A 36 -13.24 -11.10 -27.46
C LYS A 36 -14.52 -11.91 -27.27
N SER A 37 -14.74 -12.47 -26.08
CA SER A 37 -15.96 -13.22 -25.74
C SER A 37 -17.12 -12.33 -25.26
N GLY A 38 -16.94 -11.00 -25.17
CA GLY A 38 -17.96 -10.09 -24.63
C GLY A 38 -18.15 -10.19 -23.12
N ASP A 39 -17.20 -10.79 -22.39
CA ASP A 39 -17.22 -10.86 -20.93
C ASP A 39 -16.61 -9.59 -20.34
N ASP A 40 -17.44 -8.55 -20.28
CA ASP A 40 -17.04 -7.24 -19.78
C ASP A 40 -16.67 -7.26 -18.29
N ALA A 41 -17.35 -8.10 -17.50
CA ALA A 41 -17.08 -8.23 -16.07
C ALA A 41 -15.66 -8.76 -15.83
N MET A 42 -15.27 -9.85 -16.50
CA MET A 42 -13.91 -10.38 -16.41
C MET A 42 -12.88 -9.43 -17.02
N SER A 43 -13.20 -8.79 -18.15
CA SER A 43 -12.30 -7.79 -18.74
C SER A 43 -11.98 -6.64 -17.79
N TYR A 44 -13.00 -6.19 -17.05
CA TYR A 44 -12.86 -5.18 -16.02
C TYR A 44 -12.08 -5.69 -14.81
N GLY A 45 -12.38 -6.90 -14.34
CA GLY A 45 -11.63 -7.55 -13.25
C GLY A 45 -10.14 -7.64 -13.52
N TYR A 46 -9.75 -8.11 -14.72
CA TYR A 46 -8.34 -8.15 -15.11
C TYR A 46 -7.71 -6.76 -15.23
N LYS A 47 -8.45 -5.75 -15.70
CA LYS A 47 -7.98 -4.36 -15.71
C LYS A 47 -7.68 -3.87 -14.29
N ILE A 48 -8.60 -4.10 -13.35
CA ILE A 48 -8.41 -3.71 -11.95
C ILE A 48 -7.23 -4.46 -11.35
N LEU A 49 -7.08 -5.77 -11.59
CA LEU A 49 -5.97 -6.56 -11.07
C LEU A 49 -4.60 -5.99 -11.49
N MET A 50 -4.43 -5.69 -12.79
CA MET A 50 -3.20 -5.06 -13.29
C MET A 50 -2.96 -3.69 -12.64
N ASN A 51 -4.02 -2.89 -12.51
CA ASN A 51 -3.92 -1.55 -11.93
C ASN A 51 -3.60 -1.56 -10.43
N SER A 52 -4.17 -2.53 -9.71
CA SER A 52 -3.92 -2.74 -8.29
C SER A 52 -2.49 -3.18 -8.03
N LEU A 53 -1.87 -3.97 -8.92
CA LEU A 53 -0.48 -4.41 -8.76
C LEU A 53 0.47 -3.21 -8.68
N TYR A 54 0.45 -2.32 -9.67
CA TYR A 54 1.34 -1.14 -9.61
C TYR A 54 0.91 -0.16 -8.51
N GLY A 55 -0.40 -0.08 -8.23
CA GLY A 55 -0.94 0.75 -7.16
C GLY A 55 -0.35 0.40 -5.78
N ARG A 56 -0.11 -0.89 -5.51
CA ARG A 56 0.50 -1.36 -4.25
C ARG A 56 1.88 -0.77 -3.98
N PHE A 57 2.69 -0.52 -5.00
CA PHE A 57 4.02 0.07 -4.84
C PHE A 57 4.02 1.58 -4.57
N ARG A 58 2.87 2.25 -4.80
CA ARG A 58 2.69 3.68 -4.52
C ARG A 58 2.00 3.95 -3.18
N ILE A 59 1.65 2.91 -2.42
CA ILE A 59 0.94 3.08 -1.15
C ILE A 59 1.83 3.81 -0.16
N ASN A 60 1.31 4.89 0.43
CA ASN A 60 1.95 5.54 1.56
C ASN A 60 1.97 4.55 2.73
N PRO A 61 3.15 4.20 3.27
CA PRO A 61 3.21 3.29 4.40
C PRO A 61 2.57 3.83 5.64
N GLU A 62 2.52 5.15 5.81
CA GLU A 62 1.72 5.77 6.86
C GLU A 62 0.30 6.03 6.33
N SER A 63 -0.68 5.54 7.07
CA SER A 63 -2.08 5.73 6.75
C SER A 63 -2.89 5.96 8.01
N THR A 64 -3.98 6.70 7.88
CA THR A 64 -4.99 6.80 8.93
C THR A 64 -5.67 5.44 9.09
N ILE A 65 -5.56 4.87 10.29
CA ILE A 65 -6.32 3.70 10.72
C ILE A 65 -7.47 4.22 11.56
N THR A 66 -8.68 3.76 11.26
CA THR A 66 -9.87 4.05 12.05
C THR A 66 -10.43 2.71 12.54
N GLU A 67 -10.50 2.54 13.86
CA GLU A 67 -11.05 1.33 14.46
C GLU A 67 -12.08 1.63 15.55
N ILE A 68 -13.10 0.77 15.65
CA ILE A 68 -14.02 0.75 16.78
C ILE A 68 -13.44 -0.22 17.80
N CYS A 69 -13.18 0.25 19.01
CA CYS A 69 -12.48 -0.51 20.03
C CYS A 69 -13.11 -0.34 21.42
N LYS A 70 -12.82 -1.29 22.31
CA LYS A 70 -13.26 -1.23 23.71
C LYS A 70 -12.40 -0.27 24.53
N ARG A 71 -12.92 0.19 25.66
CA ARG A 71 -12.23 1.12 26.59
C ARG A 71 -10.75 0.79 26.87
N LYS A 72 -10.41 -0.49 27.07
CA LYS A 72 -9.02 -0.92 27.30
C LYS A 72 -8.11 -0.56 26.12
N ARG A 73 -8.53 -0.97 24.90
CA ARG A 73 -7.80 -0.70 23.66
C ARG A 73 -7.74 0.79 23.35
N TYR A 74 -8.82 1.51 23.59
CA TYR A 74 -8.83 2.97 23.52
C TYR A 74 -7.75 3.58 24.43
N GLY A 75 -7.68 3.15 25.69
CA GLY A 75 -6.64 3.54 26.65
C GLY A 75 -5.22 3.32 26.14
N GLU A 76 -4.95 2.18 25.49
CA GLU A 76 -3.65 1.86 24.89
C GLU A 76 -3.31 2.75 23.69
N LEU A 77 -4.32 3.18 22.93
CA LEU A 77 -4.13 4.00 21.75
C LEU A 77 -3.95 5.47 22.11
N ILE A 78 -4.72 6.00 23.07
CA ILE A 78 -4.63 7.40 23.53
C ILE A 78 -3.28 7.80 24.09
N GLN A 79 -2.48 6.82 24.52
CA GLN A 79 -1.11 7.02 24.97
C GLN A 79 -0.11 7.18 23.81
N ARG A 80 -0.51 7.01 22.55
CA ARG A 80 0.37 7.12 21.38
C ARG A 80 0.37 8.55 20.83
N GLU A 81 1.53 9.02 20.39
CA GLU A 81 1.75 10.39 19.88
C GLU A 81 0.98 10.75 18.60
N LYS A 82 0.51 9.74 17.83
CA LYS A 82 -0.06 9.93 16.48
C LYS A 82 -1.57 9.77 16.40
N ILE A 83 -2.32 10.24 17.40
CA ILE A 83 -3.79 10.25 17.34
C ILE A 83 -4.30 11.43 16.53
N ILE A 84 -5.36 11.15 15.78
CA ILE A 84 -6.10 12.14 15.01
C ILE A 84 -7.43 12.45 15.71
N MET A 85 -8.14 11.42 16.19
CA MET A 85 -9.48 11.56 16.76
C MET A 85 -9.77 10.40 17.72
N GLY A 86 -10.57 10.64 18.76
CA GLY A 86 -11.06 9.61 19.67
C GLY A 86 -12.39 10.02 20.31
N ASP A 87 -13.48 9.37 19.93
CA ASP A 87 -14.83 9.66 20.42
C ASP A 87 -15.48 8.44 21.06
N LYS A 88 -16.24 8.68 22.13
CA LYS A 88 -17.08 7.65 22.76
C LYS A 88 -18.30 7.39 21.90
N LEU A 89 -18.50 6.14 21.46
CA LEU A 89 -19.71 5.73 20.74
C LEU A 89 -20.79 5.21 21.69
N SER A 90 -20.40 4.48 22.73
CA SER A 90 -21.28 3.96 23.79
C SER A 90 -20.46 3.72 25.06
N ASP A 91 -21.07 3.17 26.11
CA ASP A 91 -20.38 2.94 27.39
C ASP A 91 -19.13 2.07 27.27
N ASP A 92 -19.15 1.07 26.38
CA ASP A 92 -18.05 0.13 26.21
C ASP A 92 -17.19 0.39 24.97
N TYR A 93 -17.67 1.19 24.02
CA TYR A 93 -17.05 1.35 22.70
C TYR A 93 -16.67 2.78 22.36
N TYR A 94 -15.53 2.89 21.68
CA TYR A 94 -14.93 4.12 21.20
C TYR A 94 -14.60 3.97 19.72
N ILE A 95 -14.73 5.04 18.96
CA ILE A 95 -14.14 5.16 17.62
C ILE A 95 -12.86 5.98 17.76
N VAL A 96 -11.77 5.48 17.18
CA VAL A 96 -10.48 6.15 17.26
C VAL A 96 -9.81 6.12 15.90
N SER A 97 -9.24 7.27 15.51
CA SER A 97 -8.44 7.42 14.30
C SER A 97 -7.02 7.82 14.69
N TYR A 98 -6.03 7.12 14.15
CA TYR A 98 -4.61 7.38 14.40
C TYR A 98 -3.78 7.05 13.17
N ILE A 99 -2.58 7.64 13.05
CA ILE A 99 -1.65 7.29 11.98
C ILE A 99 -0.97 5.97 12.36
N GLY A 100 -1.15 4.94 11.53
CA GLY A 100 -0.50 3.65 11.66
C GLY A 100 0.33 3.31 10.43
N MET A 101 1.33 2.44 10.62
CA MET A 101 2.12 1.92 9.51
C MET A 101 1.46 0.67 8.91
N GLN A 102 1.28 0.65 7.59
CA GLN A 102 0.72 -0.48 6.86
C GLN A 102 1.62 -1.72 6.94
N ASP A 103 0.99 -2.89 7.04
CA ASP A 103 1.64 -4.16 7.37
C ASP A 103 2.65 -4.64 6.32
N LEU A 104 2.56 -4.17 5.08
CA LEU A 104 3.50 -4.51 4.01
C LEU A 104 4.94 -4.09 4.37
N LEU A 105 5.12 -2.95 5.01
CA LEU A 105 6.43 -2.52 5.46
C LEU A 105 6.90 -3.31 6.69
N LYS A 106 6.00 -3.79 7.56
CA LYS A 106 6.32 -4.72 8.67
C LYS A 106 6.73 -6.11 8.16
N ILE A 107 6.10 -6.60 7.09
CA ILE A 107 6.44 -7.88 6.44
C ILE A 107 7.81 -7.77 5.76
N LEU A 108 8.09 -6.66 5.08
CA LEU A 108 9.37 -6.43 4.42
C LEU A 108 10.51 -6.17 5.42
N THR A 109 10.28 -5.39 6.49
CA THR A 109 11.29 -5.13 7.53
C THR A 109 11.53 -6.34 8.44
N GLY A 110 10.48 -7.11 8.76
CA GLY A 110 10.60 -8.35 9.53
C GLY A 110 11.41 -9.44 8.81
N ASN A 111 11.37 -9.45 7.47
CA ASN A 111 12.21 -10.35 6.66
C ASN A 111 13.65 -9.82 6.47
N LEU A 112 13.85 -8.50 6.40
CA LEU A 112 15.19 -7.89 6.34
C LEU A 112 16.02 -8.17 7.60
N GLN A 113 15.41 -8.20 8.80
CA GLN A 113 16.12 -8.60 10.01
C GLN A 113 16.57 -10.06 10.00
N ARG A 114 15.82 -10.98 9.36
CA ARG A 114 16.26 -12.38 9.22
C ARG A 114 17.41 -12.55 8.23
N THR A 115 17.48 -11.74 7.17
CA THR A 115 18.56 -11.84 6.18
C THR A 115 19.88 -11.23 6.68
N LEU A 116 19.83 -10.29 7.62
CA LEU A 116 21.03 -9.68 8.23
C LEU A 116 21.60 -10.48 9.42
N LEU A 117 20.89 -11.51 9.90
CA LEU A 117 21.37 -12.45 10.93
C LEU A 117 22.06 -13.69 10.35
N PHE A 118 22.13 -13.81 9.03
CA PHE A 118 22.93 -14.81 8.31
C PHE A 118 23.91 -14.11 7.35
N LYS A 119 24.79 -13.28 7.91
CA LYS A 119 26.08 -12.92 7.33
C LYS A 119 27.11 -12.81 8.44
#